data_AF-A0A8R1DH42-F1
#
_entry.id   AF-A0A8R1DH42-F1
#
_cell.length_a   1.000
_cell.length_b   1.000
_cell.length_c   1.000
_cell.angle_alpha   90.00
_cell.angle_beta   90.00
_cell.angle_gamma   90.00
#
_symmetry.space_group_name_H-M   'P 1'
#
loop_
_entity.id
_entity.type
_entity.pdbx_description
1 polymer ?
#
loop_
_entity_poly.entity_id
_entity_poly.type
_entity_poly.pdbx_seq_one_letter_code
_entity_poly.pdbx_strand_id
1 'polypeptide(L)'
;MFMSIISKKEGYAYLLKNYPQCVRWLDSELFVVYDYHTNKWIAVAGVGSVFVLFFYSLYAAFLGSHTMFLLQKLRSHMSAATYRKHRSALISLSMQVNRWQTVVDKEVKYR
;
A
#
# COMPACT_ATOMS: atom_id res chain seq x y z
N MET A 1 22.93 -7.99 17.89
CA MET A 1 22.55 -7.26 16.66
C MET A 1 22.65 -8.25 15.52
N PHE A 2 21.53 -8.70 14.95
CA PHE A 2 21.50 -9.80 13.96
C PHE A 2 21.91 -9.28 12.58
N MET A 3 23.21 -9.31 12.29
CA MET A 3 23.74 -9.01 10.96
C MET A 3 23.25 -10.11 10.00
N SER A 4 22.20 -9.81 9.23
CA SER A 4 21.55 -10.72 8.27
C SER A 4 21.73 -10.24 6.82
N ILE A 5 22.48 -9.15 6.66
CA ILE A 5 22.85 -8.59 5.35
C ILE A 5 24.01 -9.42 4.80
N ILE A 6 23.83 -9.98 3.62
CA ILE A 6 24.91 -10.71 2.93
C ILE A 6 25.74 -9.76 2.07
N SER A 7 27.00 -10.12 1.83
CA SER A 7 27.89 -9.34 0.97
C SER A 7 27.34 -9.24 -0.44
N LYS A 8 27.54 -8.10 -1.13
CA LYS A 8 27.07 -7.91 -2.52
C LYS A 8 27.54 -9.03 -3.47
N LYS A 9 28.75 -9.56 -3.27
CA LYS A 9 29.29 -10.67 -4.10
C LYS A 9 28.53 -11.98 -3.86
N GLU A 10 28.22 -12.29 -2.61
CA GLU A 10 27.45 -13.48 -2.24
C GLU A 10 25.99 -13.33 -2.67
N GLY A 11 25.41 -12.15 -2.50
CA GLY A 11 24.07 -11.82 -2.99
C GLY A 11 23.96 -11.90 -4.51
N TYR A 12 24.99 -11.48 -5.24
CA TYR A 12 25.06 -11.64 -6.70
C TYR A 12 25.06 -13.12 -7.10
N ALA A 13 25.90 -13.95 -6.49
CA ALA A 13 25.95 -15.39 -6.77
C ALA A 13 24.62 -16.08 -6.43
N TYR A 14 24.00 -15.73 -5.31
CA TYR A 14 22.71 -16.25 -4.89
C TYR A 14 21.58 -15.85 -5.85
N LEU A 15 21.52 -14.58 -6.25
CA LEU A 15 20.50 -14.09 -7.18
C LEU A 15 20.70 -14.63 -8.58
N LEU A 16 21.93 -14.75 -9.08
CA LEU A 16 22.19 -15.34 -10.38
C LEU A 16 21.69 -16.79 -10.47
N LYS A 17 21.81 -17.55 -9.37
CA LYS A 17 21.40 -18.96 -9.30
C LYS A 17 19.88 -19.13 -9.17
N ASN A 18 19.20 -18.31 -8.37
CA ASN A 18 17.80 -18.52 -8.02
C ASN A 18 16.82 -17.54 -8.68
N TYR A 19 17.25 -16.29 -8.90
CA TYR A 19 16.42 -15.18 -9.36
C TYR A 19 17.21 -14.26 -10.32
N PRO A 20 17.63 -14.75 -11.50
CA PRO A 20 18.49 -14.00 -12.42
C PRO A 20 17.88 -12.65 -12.85
N GLN A 21 16.54 -12.56 -12.90
CA GLN A 21 15.81 -11.32 -13.19
C GLN A 21 16.02 -10.21 -12.15
N CYS A 22 16.37 -10.58 -10.92
CA CYS A 22 16.59 -9.64 -9.82
C CYS A 22 18.03 -9.11 -9.77
N VAL A 23 18.94 -9.65 -10.59
CA VAL A 23 20.36 -9.26 -10.58
C VAL A 23 20.53 -7.79 -10.93
N ARG A 24 19.73 -7.25 -11.86
CA ARG A 24 19.75 -5.81 -12.21
C ARG A 24 19.49 -4.89 -11.00
N TRP A 25 18.81 -5.40 -9.97
CA TRP A 25 18.44 -4.61 -8.82
C TRP A 25 19.61 -4.44 -7.84
N LEU A 26 20.63 -5.32 -7.89
CA LEU A 26 21.86 -5.19 -7.08
C LEU A 26 22.67 -3.91 -7.38
N ASP A 27 22.46 -3.31 -8.56
CA ASP A 27 23.08 -2.02 -8.92
C ASP A 27 22.47 -0.86 -8.11
N SER A 28 21.27 -1.03 -7.54
CA SER A 28 20.64 -0.04 -6.67
C SER A 28 21.20 -0.13 -5.25
N GLU A 29 21.56 1.02 -4.67
CA GLU A 29 21.99 1.11 -3.27
C GLU A 29 20.86 0.75 -2.28
N LEU A 30 19.60 0.85 -2.71
CA LEU A 30 18.43 0.54 -1.90
C LEU A 30 18.11 -0.96 -1.86
N PHE A 31 18.73 -1.75 -2.73
CA PHE A 31 18.45 -3.17 -2.83
C PHE A 31 19.51 -3.97 -2.09
N VAL A 32 19.08 -4.56 -0.97
CA VAL A 32 19.93 -5.38 -0.10
C VAL A 32 19.34 -6.78 -0.03
N VAL A 33 20.22 -7.77 -0.20
CA VAL A 33 19.83 -9.17 -0.05
C VAL A 33 20.06 -9.57 1.41
N TYR A 34 19.07 -10.24 1.99
CA TYR A 34 19.11 -10.71 3.37
C TYR A 34 19.06 -12.22 3.41
N ASP A 35 19.81 -12.82 4.35
CA ASP A 35 19.68 -14.22 4.67
C ASP A 35 18.55 -14.43 5.70
N TYR A 36 17.46 -15.04 5.23
CA TYR A 36 16.28 -15.34 6.05
C TYR A 36 16.53 -16.50 7.03
N HIS A 37 17.58 -17.32 6.83
CA HIS A 37 17.95 -18.37 7.76
C HIS A 37 18.55 -17.79 9.04
N THR A 38 19.33 -16.70 8.92
CA THR A 38 19.91 -16.00 10.07
C THR A 38 18.86 -15.21 10.85
N ASN A 39 17.92 -14.57 10.16
CA ASN A 39 16.85 -13.81 10.78
C ASN A 39 15.49 -14.06 10.12
N LYS A 40 14.74 -15.02 10.67
CA LYS A 40 13.42 -15.42 10.18
C LYS A 40 12.38 -14.29 10.23
N TRP A 41 12.59 -13.29 11.10
CA TRP A 41 11.66 -12.16 11.21
C TRP A 41 11.62 -11.30 9.95
N ILE A 42 12.68 -11.28 9.13
CA ILE A 42 12.72 -10.53 7.87
C ILE A 42 11.71 -11.13 6.87
N ALA A 43 11.69 -12.46 6.75
CA ALA A 43 10.72 -13.13 5.90
C ALA A 43 9.28 -12.90 6.39
N VAL A 44 9.05 -12.96 7.71
CA VAL A 44 7.73 -12.71 8.31
C VAL A 44 7.27 -11.28 8.05
N ALA A 45 8.15 -10.29 8.23
CA ALA A 45 7.83 -8.88 7.96
C ALA A 45 7.54 -8.63 6.47
N GLY A 46 8.33 -9.23 5.57
CA GLY A 46 8.12 -9.15 4.13
C GLY A 46 6.74 -9.70 3.73
N VAL A 47 6.45 -10.94 4.11
CA VAL A 47 5.15 -11.58 3.81
C VAL A 47 4.00 -10.82 4.47
N GLY A 48 4.16 -10.40 5.72
CA GLY A 48 3.16 -9.65 6.46
C GLY A 48 2.80 -8.33 5.77
N SER A 49 3.80 -7.57 5.30
CA SER A 49 3.56 -6.30 4.61
C SER A 49 2.77 -6.47 3.32
N VAL A 50 3.11 -7.48 2.51
CA VAL A 50 2.39 -7.81 1.27
C VAL A 50 0.94 -8.20 1.58
N PHE A 51 0.74 -9.03 2.60
CA PHE A 51 -0.60 -9.47 2.99
C PHE A 51 -1.48 -8.30 3.45
N VAL A 52 -0.95 -7.43 4.32
CA VAL A 52 -1.69 -6.25 4.79
C VAL A 52 -2.10 -5.34 3.62
N LEU A 53 -1.16 -5.05 2.71
CA LEU A 53 -1.46 -4.23 1.54
C LEU A 53 -2.51 -4.87 0.62
N PHE A 54 -2.44 -6.19 0.44
CA PHE A 54 -3.41 -6.93 -0.36
C PHE A 54 -4.82 -6.86 0.23
N PHE A 55 -4.98 -7.15 1.53
CA PHE A 55 -6.28 -7.09 2.20
C PHE A 55 -6.84 -5.67 2.24
N TYR A 56 -6.00 -4.67 2.51
CA TYR A 56 -6.42 -3.28 2.51
C TYR A 56 -6.91 -2.84 1.12
N SER A 57 -6.19 -3.24 0.07
CA SER A 57 -6.56 -2.93 -1.32
C SER A 57 -7.86 -3.60 -1.72
N LEU A 58 -8.05 -4.88 -1.39
CA LEU A 58 -9.31 -5.59 -1.63
C LEU A 58 -10.48 -4.95 -0.88
N TYR A 59 -10.27 -4.58 0.39
CA TYR A 59 -11.29 -3.93 1.20
C TYR A 59 -11.70 -2.57 0.60
N ALA A 60 -10.73 -1.76 0.19
CA ALA A 60 -10.98 -0.49 -0.48
C ALA A 60 -11.75 -0.66 -1.81
N ALA A 61 -11.35 -1.65 -2.61
CA ALA A 61 -12.04 -1.97 -3.87
C ALA A 61 -13.48 -2.46 -3.64
N PHE A 62 -13.70 -3.29 -2.62
CA PHE A 62 -15.02 -3.77 -2.23
C PHE A 62 -15.91 -2.61 -1.77
N LEU A 63 -15.43 -1.76 -0.88
CA LEU A 63 -16.12 -0.55 -0.43
C LEU A 63 -16.49 0.38 -1.58
N GLY A 64 -15.54 0.64 -2.49
CA GLY A 64 -15.77 1.46 -3.68
C GLY A 64 -16.82 0.87 -4.61
N SER A 65 -16.77 -0.43 -4.87
CA SER A 65 -17.75 -1.13 -5.71
C SER A 65 -19.14 -1.12 -5.07
N HIS A 66 -19.22 -1.41 -3.77
CA HIS A 66 -20.48 -1.44 -3.03
C HIS A 66 -21.13 -0.05 -2.97
N THR A 67 -20.36 1.00 -2.68
CA THR A 67 -20.87 2.39 -2.71
C THR A 67 -21.33 2.78 -4.11
N MET A 68 -20.59 2.41 -5.16
CA MET A 68 -21.00 2.69 -6.53
C MET A 68 -22.30 1.98 -6.92
N PHE A 69 -22.46 0.71 -6.55
CA PHE A 69 -23.71 -0.03 -6.76
C PHE A 69 -24.89 0.64 -6.05
N LEU A 70 -24.69 1.04 -4.80
CA LEU A 70 -25.72 1.72 -4.01
C LEU A 70 -26.07 3.09 -4.61
N LEU A 71 -25.08 3.85 -5.09
CA LEU A 71 -25.29 5.13 -5.76
C LEU A 71 -26.04 4.98 -7.10
N GLN A 72 -25.75 3.92 -7.86
CA GLN A 72 -26.49 3.61 -9.09
C GLN A 72 -27.96 3.29 -8.79
N LYS A 73 -28.24 2.53 -7.73
CA LYS A 73 -29.61 2.24 -7.28
C LYS A 73 -30.32 3.49 -6.74
N LEU A 74 -29.64 4.36 -5.99
CA LEU A 74 -30.23 5.65 -5.57
C LEU A 74 -30.50 6.58 -6.77
N ARG A 75 -29.67 6.53 -7.82
CA ARG A 75 -29.88 7.32 -9.04
C ARG A 75 -31.19 6.99 -9.72
N SER A 76 -31.66 5.73 -9.69
CA SER A 76 -32.95 5.37 -10.31
C SER A 76 -34.17 5.95 -9.57
N HIS A 77 -34.01 6.34 -8.30
CA HIS A 77 -35.08 6.89 -7.46
C HIS A 77 -35.02 8.41 -7.25
N MET A 78 -33.98 9.10 -7.75
CA MET A 78 -33.80 10.55 -7.57
C MET A 78 -33.69 11.32 -8.89
N SER A 79 -34.12 12.58 -8.88
CA SER A 79 -33.91 13.50 -10.01
C SER A 79 -32.41 13.77 -10.22
N ALA A 80 -32.01 13.99 -11.48
CA ALA A 80 -30.62 14.24 -11.85
C ALA A 80 -29.99 15.45 -11.10
N ALA A 81 -30.81 16.43 -10.68
CA ALA A 81 -30.34 17.58 -9.92
C ALA A 81 -29.95 17.23 -8.48
N THR A 82 -30.76 16.42 -7.78
CA THR A 82 -30.51 15.99 -6.40
C THR A 82 -29.32 15.02 -6.33
N TYR A 83 -29.18 14.13 -7.31
CA TYR A 83 -28.04 13.22 -7.41
C TYR A 83 -26.70 13.98 -7.55
N ARG A 84 -26.65 15.04 -8.36
CA ARG A 84 -25.44 15.87 -8.52
C ARG A 84 -25.01 16.53 -7.22
N LYS A 85 -25.95 17.04 -6.42
CA LYS A 85 -25.67 17.66 -5.11
C LYS A 85 -25.13 16.63 -4.10
N HIS A 86 -25.71 15.43 -4.05
CA HIS A 86 -25.20 14.37 -3.18
C HIS A 86 -23.82 13.86 -3.60
N ARG A 87 -23.58 13.70 -4.91
CA ARG A 87 -22.26 13.31 -5.42
C ARG A 87 -21.20 14.35 -5.09
N SER A 88 -21.49 15.65 -5.28
CA SER A 88 -20.54 16.72 -4.93
C SER A 88 -20.28 16.79 -3.43
N ALA A 89 -21.29 16.55 -2.59
CA ALA A 89 -21.14 16.52 -1.13
C ALA A 89 -20.26 15.34 -0.67
N LEU A 90 -20.40 14.16 -1.27
CA LEU A 90 -19.55 13.01 -0.96
C LEU A 90 -18.08 13.27 -1.35
N ILE A 91 -17.84 13.90 -2.50
CA ILE A 91 -16.50 14.26 -2.95
C ILE A 91 -15.88 15.35 -2.07
N SER A 92 -16.65 16.37 -1.67
CA SER A 92 -16.14 17.41 -0.79
C SER A 92 -15.84 16.89 0.63
N LEU A 93 -16.63 15.92 1.10
CA LEU A 93 -16.39 15.26 2.39
C LEU A 93 -15.13 14.38 2.35
N SER A 94 -14.95 13.58 1.29
CA SER A 94 -13.75 12.73 1.15
C SER A 94 -12.47 13.56 1.03
N MET A 95 -12.51 14.69 0.30
CA MET A 95 -11.40 15.64 0.26
C MET A 95 -11.10 16.26 1.63
N GLN A 96 -12.11 16.56 2.43
CA GLN A 96 -11.93 17.12 3.77
C GLN A 96 -11.28 16.12 4.73
N VAL A 97 -11.68 14.84 4.71
CA VAL A 97 -11.06 13.79 5.54
C VAL A 97 -9.55 13.72 5.26
N ASN A 98 -9.15 13.72 3.99
CA ASN A 98 -7.73 13.73 3.61
C ASN A 98 -7.00 15.00 4.08
N ARG A 99 -7.68 16.16 4.05
CA ARG A 99 -7.12 17.42 4.57
C ARG A 99 -6.91 17.35 6.09
N TRP A 100 -7.85 16.81 6.85
CA TRP A 100 -7.70 16.64 8.30
C TRP A 100 -6.53 15.72 8.67
N GLN A 101 -6.30 14.65 7.90
CA GLN A 101 -5.10 13.81 8.06
C GLN A 101 -3.81 14.61 7.88
N THR A 102 -3.70 15.47 6.86
CA THR A 102 -2.50 16.31 6.67
C THR A 102 -2.27 17.35 7.76
N VAL A 103 -3.33 17.81 8.44
CA VAL A 103 -3.23 18.76 9.56
C VAL A 103 -2.80 18.04 10.83
N VAL A 104 -3.38 16.86 11.13
CA VAL A 104 -2.98 16.03 12.29
C VAL A 104 -1.53 15.58 12.18
N ASP A 105 -1.07 15.17 10.99
CA ASP A 105 0.31 14.74 10.76
C ASP A 105 1.32 15.89 10.98
N LYS A 106 0.92 17.13 10.67
CA LYS A 106 1.72 18.32 10.98
C LYS A 106 1.76 18.59 12.48
N GLU A 107 0.63 18.55 13.18
CA GLU A 107 0.57 18.78 14.63
C GLU A 107 1.37 17.75 15.43
N VAL A 108 1.45 16.49 14.98
CA VAL A 108 2.27 15.45 15.62
C VAL A 108 3.76 15.63 15.35
N LYS A 109 4.15 16.19 14.19
CA LYS A 109 5.56 16.38 13.81
C LYS A 109 6.22 17.60 14.49
N TYR A 110 5.42 18.53 15.05
CA TYR A 110 5.90 19.72 15.74
C TYR A 110 5.72 19.66 17.28
N ARG A 111 5.39 18.48 17.83
CA ARG A 111 5.50 18.15 19.26
C ARG A 111 6.69 17.22 19.49
#